data_AF-A0AAE0V7F2-F1
#
_entry.id   AF-A0AAE0V7F2-F1
#
_cell.length_a   1.000
_cell.length_b   1.000
_cell.length_c   1.000
_cell.angle_alpha   90.00
_cell.angle_beta   90.00
_cell.angle_gamma   90.00
#
_symmetry.space_group_name_H-M   'P 1'
#
loop_
_entity.id
_entity.type
_entity.pdbx_description
1 polymer ?
#
loop_
_entity_poly.entity_id
_entity_poly.type
_entity_poly.pdbx_seq_one_letter_code
_entity_poly.pdbx_strand_id
1 'polypeptide(L)'
;MLTYCKDMPYSTTMYPNLLDQKSRTEAEQSVEYLLLNVVHSVLNGECNPDIRMLGCSIIAPRCENSKILKPCRSTCESVQKACDHLFERIGMAWPYYLDCDRFFVSEEEGCYDPLEGLRENVEPEMDSIPIEESSSVIPFTYHSNTQMFNILSKTAEDCSHISRTYSIGQSFEKEDLLVIEFSSNPGEHELLEPEVKYIGNMHGNEVLGRELLIHLAKYLCSEYLLGNTRIQTLINTTRIHILPSMNPDGYELALSEVLRGSDSEYNEDAVYTGQTAGRYNAQNIDLNRNFPDLTSYVYNQRRLKHFRNDHIPIPHSYWLGKVAPETYAVMKWIRSIPFVLSASFHGGDLVVSYPYDLSKHPLEKNAFSPTPDEQVFRQLAKMYANAHATMSSSDTDRCGGNFADKEGTVNGAQWYSIKGGMGDFNYLHTNCFEITVELGCDKFPAEDDLYTGWKENKEALLTFLESVHMGIKGIVKDEDGNGIKGAVVSVRGIRHSITTAKNGDYWRLLTPGIHIVSASAPGYSRAIKKVHLPAHMQTAGRVDFVLKKVPMDPEMNEINTLQMSNYEEFDPYNNLARYNMREVRPREQERQQKPWWWSYFTQLNNQNPSWLLRN
;
A
#
# COMPACT_ATOMS: atom_id res chain seq x y z
N MET A 1 -28.38 29.07 24.37
CA MET A 1 -27.50 28.41 23.40
C MET A 1 -27.54 26.90 23.57
N LEU A 2 -27.44 26.17 22.45
CA LEU A 2 -27.23 24.71 22.45
C LEU A 2 -25.81 24.40 22.89
N THR A 3 -25.58 23.24 23.53
CA THR A 3 -24.25 22.90 24.07
C THR A 3 -23.16 22.87 23.00
N TYR A 4 -23.47 22.35 21.81
CA TYR A 4 -22.53 22.25 20.70
C TYR A 4 -22.27 23.57 19.95
N CYS A 5 -23.10 24.60 20.21
CA CYS A 5 -23.06 25.91 19.54
C CYS A 5 -22.68 27.04 20.50
N LYS A 6 -22.02 26.74 21.63
CA LYS A 6 -21.67 27.74 22.64
C LYS A 6 -20.61 28.74 22.18
N ASP A 7 -19.79 28.38 21.20
CA ASP A 7 -18.63 29.15 20.75
C ASP A 7 -18.96 30.13 19.61
N MET A 8 -20.25 30.32 19.29
CA MET A 8 -20.66 31.32 18.30
C MET A 8 -20.36 32.75 18.79
N PRO A 9 -20.14 33.72 17.89
CA PRO A 9 -19.83 35.11 18.26
C PRO A 9 -20.98 35.88 18.94
N TYR A 10 -22.11 35.23 19.21
CA TYR A 10 -23.28 35.80 19.87
C TYR A 10 -23.80 34.85 20.96
N SER A 11 -24.53 35.40 21.93
CA SER A 11 -24.99 34.66 23.11
C SER A 11 -26.51 34.42 23.15
N THR A 12 -27.28 35.17 22.34
CA THR A 12 -28.75 35.14 22.32
C THR A 12 -29.28 34.46 21.06
N THR A 13 -30.25 33.55 21.24
CA THR A 13 -30.98 32.84 20.17
C THR A 13 -32.47 32.88 20.48
N MET A 14 -33.31 32.70 19.46
CA MET A 14 -34.77 32.68 19.59
C MET A 14 -35.38 31.42 18.99
N TYR A 15 -36.54 31.02 19.51
CA TYR A 15 -37.38 29.96 18.96
C TYR A 15 -38.78 30.53 18.60
N PRO A 16 -39.44 30.09 17.52
CA PRO A 16 -38.98 29.06 16.59
C PRO A 16 -37.72 29.48 15.81
N ASN A 17 -36.78 28.55 15.61
CA ASN A 17 -35.55 28.83 14.86
C ASN A 17 -35.81 28.81 13.35
N LEU A 18 -34.76 28.92 12.51
CA LEU A 18 -34.89 28.93 11.06
C LEU A 18 -35.44 27.61 10.47
N LEU A 19 -35.50 26.54 11.26
CA LEU A 19 -36.08 25.24 10.93
C LEU A 19 -37.45 25.01 11.59
N ASP A 20 -38.10 26.07 12.09
CA ASP A 20 -39.40 26.04 12.77
C ASP A 20 -39.48 25.20 14.07
N GLN A 21 -38.33 24.79 14.62
CA GLN A 21 -38.27 24.07 15.90
C GLN A 21 -38.64 25.03 17.02
N LYS A 22 -39.64 24.72 17.86
CA LYS A 22 -40.30 25.68 18.77
C LYS A 22 -39.61 25.82 20.12
N SER A 23 -38.68 24.94 20.43
CA SER A 23 -37.98 24.95 21.72
C SER A 23 -36.57 24.41 21.60
N ARG A 24 -35.75 24.72 22.61
CA ARG A 24 -34.40 24.15 22.75
C ARG A 24 -34.41 22.62 22.78
N THR A 25 -35.34 22.03 23.51
CA THR A 25 -35.44 20.57 23.64
C THR A 25 -35.75 19.92 22.30
N GLU A 26 -36.63 20.56 21.50
CA GLU A 26 -36.96 20.09 20.15
C GLU A 26 -35.77 20.20 19.19
N ALA A 27 -34.98 21.27 19.29
CA ALA A 27 -33.72 21.41 18.55
C ALA A 27 -32.69 20.34 18.94
N GLU A 28 -32.45 20.10 20.24
CA GLU A 28 -31.47 19.10 20.71
C GLU A 28 -31.85 17.65 20.34
N GLN A 29 -33.15 17.37 20.15
CA GLN A 29 -33.65 16.06 19.73
C GLN A 29 -33.78 15.92 18.21
N SER A 30 -33.49 16.97 17.45
CA SER A 30 -33.64 16.99 16.00
C SER A 30 -32.54 16.20 15.28
N VAL A 31 -32.84 15.72 14.07
CA VAL A 31 -31.87 14.98 13.24
C VAL A 31 -30.79 15.92 12.73
N GLU A 32 -31.09 17.20 12.56
CA GLU A 32 -30.15 18.25 12.16
C GLU A 32 -29.11 18.50 13.25
N TYR A 33 -29.51 18.56 14.53
CA TYR A 33 -28.57 18.69 15.64
C TYR A 33 -27.72 17.43 15.81
N LEU A 34 -28.30 16.24 15.62
CA LEU A 34 -27.54 14.99 15.59
C LEU A 34 -26.50 14.98 14.47
N LEU A 35 -26.89 15.39 13.26
CA LEU A 35 -25.96 15.49 12.13
C LEU A 35 -24.81 16.44 12.45
N LEU A 36 -25.06 17.62 13.06
CA LEU A 36 -23.97 18.52 13.44
C LEU A 36 -22.99 17.91 14.44
N ASN A 37 -23.47 17.16 15.43
CA ASN A 37 -22.60 16.51 16.42
C ASN A 37 -21.74 15.39 15.79
N VAL A 38 -22.26 14.71 14.77
CA VAL A 38 -21.64 13.55 14.14
C VAL A 38 -20.81 13.92 12.92
N VAL A 39 -21.13 15.02 12.22
CA VAL A 39 -20.44 15.49 11.00
C VAL A 39 -18.95 15.67 11.22
N HIS A 40 -18.54 16.18 12.38
CA HIS A 40 -17.11 16.29 12.69
C HIS A 40 -16.41 14.92 12.65
N SER A 41 -17.03 13.89 13.23
CA SER A 41 -16.49 12.52 13.20
C SER A 41 -16.63 11.88 11.82
N VAL A 42 -17.70 12.16 11.08
CA VAL A 42 -17.96 11.58 9.76
C VAL A 42 -17.06 12.17 8.67
N LEU A 43 -16.68 13.44 8.81
CA LEU A 43 -15.72 14.12 7.95
C LEU A 43 -14.28 14.05 8.50
N ASN A 44 -14.02 13.21 9.51
CA ASN A 44 -12.69 13.06 10.13
C ASN A 44 -12.02 14.39 10.55
N GLY A 45 -12.82 15.36 10.99
CA GLY A 45 -12.34 16.69 11.39
C GLY A 45 -12.20 17.71 10.28
N GLU A 46 -12.20 17.30 9.01
CA GLU A 46 -12.12 18.19 7.86
C GLU A 46 -13.38 19.10 7.81
N CYS A 47 -13.19 20.37 7.43
CA CYS A 47 -14.24 21.41 7.41
C CYS A 47 -14.87 21.78 8.77
N ASN A 48 -14.26 21.38 9.89
CA ASN A 48 -14.51 21.96 11.21
C ASN A 48 -13.48 23.10 11.46
N PRO A 49 -13.87 24.28 11.98
CA PRO A 49 -15.18 24.64 12.56
C PRO A 49 -16.22 25.15 11.56
N ASP A 50 -15.90 25.31 10.28
CA ASP A 50 -16.76 25.99 9.31
C ASP A 50 -18.17 25.42 9.19
N ILE A 51 -18.33 24.10 8.94
CA ILE A 51 -19.64 23.45 8.81
C ILE A 51 -20.40 23.45 10.15
N ARG A 52 -19.68 23.33 11.27
CA ARG A 52 -20.27 23.39 12.61
C ARG A 52 -20.87 24.77 12.86
N MET A 53 -20.11 25.83 12.63
CA MET A 53 -20.55 27.21 12.84
C MET A 53 -21.69 27.57 11.88
N LEU A 54 -21.59 27.15 10.61
CA LEU A 54 -22.63 27.35 9.61
C LEU A 54 -23.94 26.66 10.04
N GLY A 55 -23.88 25.41 10.49
CA GLY A 55 -25.04 24.70 11.01
C GLY A 55 -25.61 25.31 12.30
N CYS A 56 -24.74 25.72 13.22
CA CYS A 56 -25.14 26.39 14.44
C CYS A 56 -25.85 27.74 14.17
N SER A 57 -25.47 28.45 13.11
CA SER A 57 -26.14 29.68 12.68
C SER A 57 -27.59 29.46 12.21
N ILE A 58 -27.95 28.23 11.83
CA ILE A 58 -29.30 27.87 11.40
C ILE A 58 -30.14 27.31 12.55
N ILE A 59 -29.57 26.41 13.37
CA ILE A 59 -30.30 25.75 14.47
C ILE A 59 -30.39 26.65 15.70
N ALA A 60 -29.39 27.50 15.95
CA ALA A 60 -29.37 28.48 17.04
C ALA A 60 -29.04 29.88 16.49
N PRO A 61 -29.93 30.48 15.68
CA PRO A 61 -29.63 31.71 14.96
C PRO A 61 -29.52 32.93 15.89
N ARG A 62 -28.71 33.92 15.48
CA ARG A 62 -28.56 35.19 16.19
C ARG A 62 -29.91 35.91 16.29
N CYS A 63 -30.26 36.38 17.49
CA CYS A 63 -31.46 37.17 17.73
C CYS A 63 -31.12 38.55 18.29
N GLU A 64 -31.65 39.59 17.62
CA GLU A 64 -31.56 40.99 18.04
C GLU A 64 -32.93 41.65 17.94
N ASN A 65 -33.30 42.46 18.94
CA ASN A 65 -34.57 43.20 18.96
C ASN A 65 -35.82 42.31 18.69
N SER A 66 -35.82 41.08 19.20
CA SER A 66 -36.88 40.08 18.98
C SER A 66 -37.09 39.71 17.51
N LYS A 67 -36.05 39.83 16.68
CA LYS A 67 -36.00 39.35 15.30
C LYS A 67 -34.81 38.44 15.09
N ILE A 68 -35.00 37.38 14.29
CA ILE A 68 -33.91 36.52 13.85
C ILE A 68 -33.13 37.26 12.76
N LEU A 69 -31.82 37.35 12.95
CA LEU A 69 -30.90 37.80 11.90
C LEU A 69 -30.44 36.56 11.12
N LYS A 70 -30.45 36.64 9.79
CA LYS A 70 -30.03 35.51 8.94
C LYS A 70 -28.53 35.60 8.61
N PRO A 71 -27.83 34.46 8.49
CA PRO A 71 -26.43 34.43 8.08
C PRO A 71 -26.23 34.80 6.60
N CYS A 72 -25.02 35.27 6.26
CA CYS A 72 -24.69 35.71 4.90
C CYS A 72 -24.57 34.56 3.90
N ARG A 73 -25.19 34.73 2.72
CA ARG A 73 -25.15 33.76 1.63
C ARG A 73 -23.74 33.55 1.08
N SER A 74 -22.96 34.62 0.96
CA SER A 74 -21.56 34.59 0.51
C SER A 74 -20.69 33.66 1.38
N THR A 75 -20.85 33.69 2.71
CA THR A 75 -20.17 32.77 3.62
C THR A 75 -20.59 31.32 3.37
N CYS A 76 -21.89 31.06 3.23
CA CYS A 76 -22.41 29.72 2.97
C CYS A 76 -21.84 29.14 1.66
N GLU A 77 -21.89 29.90 0.57
CA GLU A 77 -21.39 29.46 -0.74
C GLU A 77 -19.88 29.20 -0.72
N SER A 78 -19.12 30.00 0.03
CA SER A 78 -17.68 29.79 0.24
C SER A 78 -17.40 28.48 0.97
N VAL A 79 -18.14 28.18 2.04
CA VAL A 79 -17.98 26.93 2.81
C VAL A 79 -18.47 25.74 1.99
N GLN A 80 -19.58 25.87 1.28
CA GLN A 80 -20.10 24.84 0.39
C GLN A 80 -19.07 24.49 -0.68
N LYS A 81 -18.52 25.49 -1.38
CA LYS A 81 -17.48 25.26 -2.39
C LYS A 81 -16.23 24.58 -1.83
N ALA A 82 -15.84 24.89 -0.58
CA ALA A 82 -14.68 24.28 0.05
C ALA A 82 -14.94 22.83 0.49
N CYS A 83 -16.16 22.52 0.95
CA CYS A 83 -16.46 21.29 1.67
C CYS A 83 -17.34 20.27 0.92
N ASP A 84 -17.99 20.65 -0.19
CA ASP A 84 -18.94 19.79 -0.90
C ASP A 84 -18.31 18.45 -1.34
N HIS A 85 -17.06 18.50 -1.83
CA HIS A 85 -16.31 17.32 -2.26
C HIS A 85 -16.14 16.24 -1.16
N LEU A 86 -16.14 16.64 0.12
CA LEU A 86 -16.05 15.70 1.24
C LEU A 86 -17.36 14.94 1.45
N PHE A 87 -18.50 15.62 1.30
CA PHE A 87 -19.82 15.00 1.33
C PHE A 87 -19.99 14.04 0.14
N GLU A 88 -19.44 14.38 -1.02
CA GLU A 88 -19.41 13.48 -2.18
C GLU A 88 -18.63 12.19 -1.89
N ARG A 89 -17.45 12.30 -1.26
CA ARG A 89 -16.57 11.18 -0.92
C ARG A 89 -17.26 10.14 -0.05
N ILE A 90 -18.06 10.57 0.92
CA ILE A 90 -18.78 9.68 1.85
C ILE A 90 -20.17 9.25 1.32
N GLY A 91 -20.54 9.66 0.11
CA GLY A 91 -21.85 9.35 -0.48
C GLY A 91 -23.04 9.98 0.27
N MET A 92 -22.81 11.12 0.93
CA MET A 92 -23.84 11.87 1.67
C MET A 92 -24.29 13.07 0.83
N ALA A 93 -25.59 13.32 0.77
CA ALA A 93 -26.10 14.54 0.15
C ALA A 93 -25.77 15.77 1.01
N TRP A 94 -25.52 16.92 0.38
CA TRP A 94 -25.32 18.18 1.09
C TRP A 94 -26.53 18.46 1.99
N PRO A 95 -26.35 18.79 3.29
CA PRO A 95 -27.47 18.91 4.20
C PRO A 95 -28.44 20.01 3.77
N TYR A 96 -29.73 19.69 3.71
CA TYR A 96 -30.74 20.63 3.18
C TYR A 96 -30.82 21.95 3.98
N TYR A 97 -30.48 21.92 5.27
CA TYR A 97 -30.48 23.10 6.13
C TYR A 97 -29.24 23.99 5.93
N LEU A 98 -28.27 23.54 5.15
CA LEU A 98 -27.11 24.30 4.68
C LEU A 98 -27.25 24.72 3.20
N ASP A 99 -28.47 24.66 2.65
CA ASP A 99 -28.78 25.20 1.34
C ASP A 99 -28.71 26.74 1.38
N CYS A 100 -27.72 27.28 0.68
CA CYS A 100 -27.40 28.71 0.66
C CYS A 100 -28.53 29.57 0.08
N ASP A 101 -29.42 29.02 -0.76
CA ASP A 101 -30.56 29.75 -1.30
C ASP A 101 -31.75 29.82 -0.34
N ARG A 102 -31.83 28.91 0.63
CA ARG A 102 -33.01 28.74 1.47
C ARG A 102 -32.93 29.48 2.80
N PHE A 103 -31.78 29.44 3.47
CA PHE A 103 -31.64 29.93 4.84
C PHE A 103 -30.72 31.15 4.99
N PHE A 104 -30.00 31.51 3.92
CA PHE A 104 -29.03 32.60 3.91
C PHE A 104 -29.50 33.73 2.99
N VAL A 105 -29.13 34.96 3.33
CA VAL A 105 -29.55 36.18 2.60
C VAL A 105 -28.35 36.99 2.14
N SER A 106 -28.59 37.87 1.18
CA SER A 106 -27.57 38.79 0.65
C SER A 106 -27.16 39.83 1.69
N GLU A 107 -25.99 40.45 1.51
CA GLU A 107 -25.52 41.55 2.36
C GLU A 107 -26.47 42.76 2.31
N GLU A 108 -27.15 42.97 1.18
CA GLU A 108 -28.13 44.03 0.97
C GLU A 108 -29.40 43.87 1.83
N GLU A 109 -29.72 42.64 2.23
CA GLU A 109 -30.86 42.30 3.10
C GLU A 109 -30.52 42.40 4.60
N GLY A 110 -29.25 42.65 4.94
CA GLY A 110 -28.77 42.74 6.33
C GLY A 110 -28.52 41.35 6.95
N CYS A 111 -27.37 40.77 6.62
CA CYS A 111 -26.90 39.48 7.15
C CYS A 111 -25.72 39.65 8.13
N TYR A 112 -25.32 38.57 8.79
CA TYR A 112 -24.07 38.51 9.57
C TYR A 112 -23.20 37.33 9.12
N ASP A 113 -21.88 37.45 9.30
CA ASP A 113 -20.96 36.36 9.02
C ASP A 113 -20.90 35.40 10.23
N PRO A 114 -21.35 34.14 10.11
CA PRO A 114 -21.27 33.18 11.21
C PRO A 114 -19.83 32.76 11.55
N LEU A 115 -18.84 33.12 10.73
CA LEU A 115 -17.41 32.86 10.94
C LEU A 115 -16.65 34.12 11.45
N GLU A 116 -17.37 35.19 11.79
CA GLU A 116 -16.81 36.41 12.39
C GLU A 116 -16.04 36.05 13.68
N GLY A 117 -14.79 36.53 13.81
CA GLY A 117 -13.88 36.18 14.92
C GLY A 117 -13.01 34.93 14.72
N LEU A 118 -13.33 34.03 13.78
CA LEU A 118 -12.42 32.96 13.36
C LEU A 118 -11.40 33.44 12.32
N ARG A 119 -11.79 34.43 11.51
CA ARG A 119 -10.93 35.05 10.48
C ARG A 119 -10.07 36.21 11.00
N GLU A 120 -10.40 36.78 12.16
CA GLU A 120 -9.72 37.95 12.75
C GLU A 120 -8.46 37.62 13.56
N ASN A 121 -8.09 36.34 13.71
CA ASN A 121 -6.78 35.95 14.26
C ASN A 121 -5.68 35.84 13.19
N VAL A 122 -5.89 36.44 12.01
CA VAL A 122 -4.86 36.59 10.97
C VAL A 122 -4.91 38.03 10.46
N GLU A 123 -4.36 38.96 11.24
CA GLU A 123 -3.87 40.23 10.67
C GLU A 123 -2.37 40.12 10.33
N PRO A 124 -1.90 40.89 9.35
CA PRO A 124 -0.75 40.55 8.52
C PRO A 124 0.52 41.26 9.00
N GLU A 125 1.50 40.52 9.51
CA GLU A 125 2.87 41.02 9.53
C GLU A 125 3.49 40.82 8.14
N MET A 126 3.44 41.92 7.41
CA MET A 126 4.22 42.22 6.22
C MET A 126 5.70 42.29 6.62
N ASP A 127 6.39 41.15 6.60
CA ASP A 127 7.84 41.14 6.39
C ASP A 127 8.13 40.39 5.09
N SER A 128 8.87 41.08 4.25
CA SER A 128 9.32 40.66 2.93
C SER A 128 10.01 39.30 2.97
N ILE A 129 9.36 38.27 2.43
CA ILE A 129 10.03 37.06 1.96
C ILE A 129 9.53 36.82 0.53
N PRO A 130 10.43 36.63 -0.45
CA PRO A 130 10.02 36.41 -1.84
C PRO A 130 9.15 35.15 -1.94
N ILE A 131 8.08 35.29 -2.70
CA ILE A 131 7.29 34.17 -3.23
C ILE A 131 8.24 33.31 -4.09
N GLU A 132 8.66 32.17 -3.54
CA GLU A 132 8.92 30.87 -4.18
C GLU A 132 9.66 29.97 -3.16
N GLU A 133 8.93 29.33 -2.25
CA GLU A 133 9.45 28.13 -1.58
C GLU A 133 8.53 26.94 -1.88
N SER A 134 9.16 25.91 -2.45
CA SER A 134 8.56 24.75 -3.08
C SER A 134 7.73 23.88 -2.11
N SER A 135 6.59 23.38 -2.58
CA SER A 135 5.75 22.34 -1.97
C SER A 135 6.38 20.93 -1.97
N SER A 136 7.71 20.84 -1.87
CA SER A 136 8.47 19.62 -2.17
C SER A 136 8.78 18.74 -0.94
N VAL A 137 8.66 19.25 0.29
CA VAL A 137 9.09 18.53 1.51
C VAL A 137 7.91 18.24 2.43
N ILE A 138 7.60 16.95 2.61
CA ILE A 138 6.71 16.49 3.69
C ILE A 138 7.52 16.37 4.99
N PRO A 139 6.94 16.71 6.16
CA PRO A 139 7.64 16.64 7.44
C PRO A 139 8.02 15.19 7.78
N PHE A 140 9.13 15.01 8.49
CA PHE A 140 9.55 13.71 9.03
C PHE A 140 8.85 13.46 10.36
N THR A 141 7.59 13.06 10.28
CA THR A 141 6.71 12.71 11.41
C THR A 141 6.02 11.39 11.13
N TYR A 142 5.37 10.77 12.11
CA TYR A 142 4.54 9.61 11.84
C TYR A 142 3.28 10.01 11.07
N HIS A 143 2.92 9.22 10.05
CA HIS A 143 1.71 9.45 9.27
C HIS A 143 0.65 8.40 9.58
N SER A 144 -0.50 8.82 10.12
CA SER A 144 -1.69 7.96 10.28
C SER A 144 -2.13 7.36 8.95
N ASN A 145 -3.01 6.35 8.96
CA ASN A 145 -3.53 5.75 7.73
C ASN A 145 -4.19 6.79 6.82
N THR A 146 -4.97 7.72 7.40
CA THR A 146 -5.59 8.83 6.66
C THR A 146 -4.55 9.79 6.07
N GLN A 147 -3.52 10.16 6.85
CA GLN A 147 -2.47 11.05 6.36
C GLN A 147 -1.65 10.40 5.23
N MET A 148 -1.26 9.13 5.39
CA MET A 148 -0.60 8.35 4.35
C MET A 148 -1.44 8.31 3.08
N PHE A 149 -2.74 7.98 3.19
CA PHE A 149 -3.65 7.96 2.05
C PHE A 149 -3.69 9.29 1.30
N ASN A 150 -3.83 10.40 2.05
CA ASN A 150 -3.88 11.75 1.49
C ASN A 150 -2.57 12.13 0.81
N ILE A 151 -1.41 11.81 1.42
CA ILE A 151 -0.09 12.11 0.85
C ILE A 151 0.14 11.34 -0.45
N LEU A 152 -0.17 10.04 -0.49
CA LEU A 152 0.01 9.23 -1.69
C LEU A 152 -0.95 9.67 -2.81
N SER A 153 -2.21 9.91 -2.48
CA SER A 153 -3.21 10.40 -3.45
C SER A 153 -2.79 11.76 -4.01
N LYS A 154 -2.37 12.70 -3.15
CA LYS A 154 -1.90 14.01 -3.57
C LYS A 154 -0.64 13.93 -4.43
N THR A 155 0.30 13.05 -4.07
CA THR A 155 1.52 12.79 -4.86
C THR A 155 1.18 12.25 -6.24
N ALA A 156 0.18 11.37 -6.36
CA ALA A 156 -0.29 10.87 -7.64
C ALA A 156 -1.00 11.95 -8.47
N GLU A 157 -1.75 12.85 -7.85
CA GLU A 157 -2.35 13.99 -8.53
C GLU A 157 -1.29 14.94 -9.10
N ASP A 158 -0.31 15.31 -8.27
CA ASP A 158 0.79 16.23 -8.65
C ASP A 158 1.63 15.68 -9.82
N CYS A 159 1.75 14.35 -9.91
CA CYS A 159 2.51 13.64 -10.95
C CYS A 159 1.66 12.72 -11.83
N SER A 160 0.39 13.08 -12.09
CA SER A 160 -0.60 12.21 -12.76
C SER A 160 -0.23 11.64 -14.14
N HIS A 161 0.76 12.24 -14.81
CA HIS A 161 1.29 11.76 -16.10
C HIS A 161 2.27 10.57 -15.95
N ILE A 162 2.80 10.34 -14.76
CA ILE A 162 3.72 9.24 -14.45
C ILE A 162 3.32 8.41 -13.25
N SER A 163 2.25 8.77 -12.53
CA SER A 163 1.86 8.04 -11.33
C SER A 163 0.34 7.91 -11.17
N ARG A 164 -0.05 6.88 -10.43
CA ARG A 164 -1.44 6.64 -10.02
C ARG A 164 -1.48 5.89 -8.70
N THR A 165 -2.56 6.05 -7.94
CA THR A 165 -2.85 5.20 -6.78
C THR A 165 -3.91 4.15 -7.09
N TYR A 166 -3.85 3.00 -6.42
CA TYR A 166 -4.90 2.00 -6.43
C TYR A 166 -4.86 1.13 -5.16
N SER A 167 -6.02 0.62 -4.73
CA SER A 167 -6.11 -0.33 -3.61
C SER A 167 -5.99 -1.78 -4.11
N ILE A 168 -5.19 -2.62 -3.43
CA ILE A 168 -5.08 -4.06 -3.74
C ILE A 168 -6.10 -4.92 -2.97
N GLY A 169 -6.80 -4.31 -2.03
CA GLY A 169 -7.71 -4.97 -1.10
C GLY A 169 -7.83 -4.16 0.18
N GLN A 170 -8.57 -4.69 1.13
CA GLN A 170 -8.78 -4.05 2.42
C GLN A 170 -8.25 -4.93 3.53
N SER A 171 -7.80 -4.31 4.60
CA SER A 171 -7.44 -4.97 5.86
C SER A 171 -8.68 -5.57 6.54
N PHE A 172 -8.47 -6.19 7.69
CA PHE A 172 -9.59 -6.69 8.49
C PHE A 172 -10.52 -5.56 8.96
N GLU A 173 -9.96 -4.43 9.38
CA GLU A 173 -10.72 -3.24 9.83
C GLU A 173 -11.19 -2.31 8.70
N LYS A 174 -11.05 -2.74 7.44
CA LYS A 174 -11.52 -2.04 6.23
C LYS A 174 -10.67 -0.84 5.80
N GLU A 175 -9.43 -0.76 6.26
CA GLU A 175 -8.43 0.15 5.71
C GLU A 175 -7.96 -0.33 4.35
N ASP A 176 -7.82 0.59 3.39
CA ASP A 176 -7.32 0.26 2.06
C ASP A 176 -5.82 -0.04 2.08
N LEU A 177 -5.42 -1.16 1.48
CA LEU A 177 -4.01 -1.44 1.18
C LEU A 177 -3.64 -0.66 -0.08
N LEU A 178 -3.31 0.62 0.12
CA LEU A 178 -3.07 1.58 -0.95
C LEU A 178 -1.65 1.43 -1.53
N VAL A 179 -1.60 1.27 -2.85
CA VAL A 179 -0.36 1.25 -3.64
C VAL A 179 -0.28 2.53 -4.46
N ILE A 180 0.91 3.13 -4.52
CA ILE A 180 1.25 4.14 -5.53
C ILE A 180 2.17 3.53 -6.58
N GLU A 181 1.84 3.77 -7.85
CA GLU A 181 2.57 3.30 -9.02
C GLU A 181 3.28 4.47 -9.70
N PHE A 182 4.50 4.24 -10.20
CA PHE A 182 5.26 5.15 -11.05
C PHE A 182 5.73 4.44 -12.33
N SER A 183 5.47 5.02 -13.50
CA SER A 183 5.94 4.55 -14.83
C SER A 183 5.75 5.65 -15.87
N SER A 184 6.38 5.53 -17.05
CA SER A 184 6.04 6.36 -18.21
C SER A 184 4.59 6.20 -18.68
N ASN A 185 3.94 5.07 -18.41
CA ASN A 185 2.56 4.79 -18.80
C ASN A 185 1.77 4.17 -17.64
N PRO A 186 1.41 4.96 -16.61
CA PRO A 186 0.80 4.44 -15.40
C PRO A 186 -0.50 3.71 -15.71
N GLY A 187 -0.51 2.44 -15.39
CA GLY A 187 -1.65 1.56 -15.41
C GLY A 187 -1.67 0.46 -16.43
N GLU A 188 -0.72 0.49 -17.35
CA GLU A 188 -0.53 -0.54 -18.36
C GLU A 188 0.87 -1.10 -18.26
N HIS A 189 0.97 -2.40 -18.46
CA HIS A 189 2.26 -3.06 -18.58
C HIS A 189 2.82 -2.85 -19.98
N GLU A 190 3.98 -2.22 -20.10
CA GLU A 190 4.68 -2.05 -21.37
C GLU A 190 5.63 -3.21 -21.66
N LEU A 191 5.72 -3.61 -22.94
CA LEU A 191 6.62 -4.67 -23.37
C LEU A 191 8.05 -4.37 -22.93
N LEU A 192 8.68 -5.31 -22.22
CA LEU A 192 10.10 -5.25 -21.79
C LEU A 192 10.41 -4.25 -20.68
N GLU A 193 9.39 -3.56 -20.17
CA GLU A 193 9.46 -2.76 -18.96
C GLU A 193 9.33 -3.70 -17.75
N PRO A 194 10.39 -3.86 -16.93
CA PRO A 194 10.30 -4.67 -15.72
C PRO A 194 9.41 -4.01 -14.66
N GLU A 195 8.72 -4.87 -13.92
CA GLU A 195 7.85 -4.49 -12.81
C GLU A 195 8.60 -4.72 -11.48
N VAL A 196 8.69 -3.71 -10.63
CA VAL A 196 9.33 -3.78 -9.29
C VAL A 196 8.33 -3.39 -8.23
N LYS A 197 8.43 -3.99 -7.04
CA LYS A 197 7.63 -3.57 -5.90
C LYS A 197 8.40 -3.39 -4.60
N TYR A 198 7.92 -2.45 -3.79
CA TYR A 198 8.32 -2.28 -2.40
C TYR A 198 7.13 -2.44 -1.48
N ILE A 199 7.33 -3.15 -0.37
CA ILE A 199 6.31 -3.42 0.64
C ILE A 199 6.88 -3.02 2.00
N GLY A 200 6.20 -2.15 2.71
CA GLY A 200 6.54 -1.75 4.07
C GLY A 200 5.53 -2.25 5.09
N ASN A 201 5.96 -2.29 6.34
CA ASN A 201 5.07 -2.31 7.50
C ASN A 201 4.04 -3.46 7.45
N MET A 202 4.54 -4.65 7.09
CA MET A 202 3.75 -5.88 7.22
C MET A 202 3.60 -6.33 8.68
N HIS A 203 4.53 -5.92 9.53
CA HIS A 203 4.31 -5.84 10.97
C HIS A 203 4.02 -4.38 11.30
N GLY A 204 2.89 -4.10 11.93
CA GLY A 204 2.40 -2.73 12.09
C GLY A 204 3.32 -1.85 12.95
N ASN A 205 4.07 -2.45 13.87
CA ASN A 205 5.01 -1.74 14.73
C ASN A 205 6.43 -1.61 14.18
N GLU A 206 6.68 -2.08 12.95
CA GLU A 206 7.94 -1.89 12.23
C GLU A 206 7.73 -0.71 11.26
N VAL A 207 7.95 0.50 11.76
CA VAL A 207 7.41 1.76 11.18
C VAL A 207 8.34 2.41 10.19
N LEU A 208 9.66 2.31 10.36
CA LEU A 208 10.61 3.03 9.49
C LEU A 208 10.39 2.70 8.01
N GLY A 209 10.09 1.44 7.67
CA GLY A 209 9.75 1.03 6.31
C GLY A 209 8.52 1.74 5.73
N ARG A 210 7.49 2.01 6.54
CA ARG A 210 6.30 2.77 6.13
C ARG A 210 6.69 4.18 5.72
N GLU A 211 7.38 4.88 6.62
CA GLU A 211 7.73 6.29 6.43
C GLU A 211 8.72 6.46 5.26
N LEU A 212 9.74 5.61 5.15
CA LEU A 212 10.67 5.62 4.02
C LEU A 212 9.95 5.50 2.67
N LEU A 213 8.91 4.68 2.57
CA LEU A 213 8.17 4.47 1.34
C LEU A 213 7.22 5.64 1.01
N ILE A 214 6.65 6.29 2.01
CA ILE A 214 5.89 7.55 1.83
C ILE A 214 6.82 8.65 1.31
N HIS A 215 7.98 8.83 1.96
CA HIS A 215 9.00 9.81 1.53
C HIS A 215 9.57 9.49 0.15
N LEU A 216 9.82 8.21 -0.17
CA LEU A 216 10.27 7.79 -1.49
C LEU A 216 9.27 8.14 -2.59
N ALA A 217 7.97 7.92 -2.35
CA ALA A 217 6.93 8.29 -3.32
C ALA A 217 6.94 9.80 -3.63
N LYS A 218 7.00 10.65 -2.59
CA LYS A 218 7.09 12.11 -2.80
C LYS A 218 8.39 12.51 -3.49
N TYR A 219 9.52 11.90 -3.12
CA TYR A 219 10.83 12.14 -3.72
C TYR A 219 10.85 11.80 -5.20
N LEU A 220 10.33 10.64 -5.60
CA LEU A 220 10.27 10.22 -7.01
C LEU A 220 9.47 11.22 -7.86
N CYS A 221 8.30 11.65 -7.38
CA CYS A 221 7.49 12.67 -8.07
C CYS A 221 8.24 14.01 -8.18
N SER A 222 8.74 14.53 -7.06
CA SER A 222 9.40 15.84 -7.01
C SER A 222 10.64 15.88 -7.91
N GLU A 223 11.53 14.90 -7.81
CA GLU A 223 12.76 14.85 -8.59
C GLU A 223 12.50 14.63 -10.08
N TYR A 224 11.46 13.88 -10.44
CA TYR A 224 11.07 13.73 -11.84
C TYR A 224 10.64 15.08 -12.44
N LEU A 225 9.81 15.84 -11.72
CA LEU A 225 9.37 17.18 -12.13
C LEU A 225 10.52 18.19 -12.21
N LEU A 226 11.50 18.07 -11.30
CA LEU A 226 12.71 18.90 -11.30
C LEU A 226 13.72 18.54 -12.40
N GLY A 227 13.47 17.48 -13.19
CA GLY A 227 14.35 17.09 -14.28
C GLY A 227 15.55 16.24 -13.86
N ASN A 228 15.49 15.56 -12.72
CA ASN A 228 16.56 14.66 -12.30
C ASN A 228 16.67 13.47 -13.25
N THR A 229 17.74 13.45 -14.05
CA THR A 229 17.97 12.44 -15.09
C THR A 229 17.99 11.00 -14.58
N ARG A 230 18.49 10.75 -13.36
CA ARG A 230 18.50 9.41 -12.75
C ARG A 230 17.07 8.93 -12.50
N ILE A 231 16.25 9.77 -11.87
CA ILE A 231 14.85 9.46 -11.54
C ILE A 231 13.98 9.38 -12.79
N GLN A 232 14.17 10.28 -13.75
CA GLN A 232 13.48 10.20 -15.05
C GLN A 232 13.82 8.92 -15.80
N THR A 233 15.10 8.53 -15.84
CA THR A 233 15.50 7.26 -16.48
C THR A 233 14.89 6.07 -15.75
N LEU A 234 14.91 6.08 -14.41
CA LEU A 234 14.35 5.01 -13.61
C LEU A 234 12.85 4.82 -13.89
N ILE A 235 12.05 5.88 -13.81
CA ILE A 235 10.59 5.85 -14.03
C ILE A 235 10.23 5.55 -15.49
N ASN A 236 10.99 6.07 -16.47
CA ASN A 236 10.71 5.83 -17.89
C ASN A 236 11.13 4.44 -18.39
N THR A 237 11.83 3.66 -17.56
CA THR A 237 12.32 2.33 -17.96
C THR A 237 11.83 1.23 -17.03
N THR A 238 11.11 1.58 -15.97
CA THR A 238 10.71 0.67 -14.89
C THR A 238 9.34 1.08 -14.39
N ARG A 239 8.50 0.08 -14.18
CA ARG A 239 7.23 0.27 -13.51
C ARG A 239 7.34 -0.11 -12.04
N ILE A 240 7.23 0.89 -11.19
CA ILE A 240 7.53 0.80 -9.76
C ILE A 240 6.22 0.85 -8.98
N HIS A 241 6.00 -0.11 -8.10
CA HIS A 241 4.84 -0.15 -7.23
C HIS A 241 5.25 -0.10 -5.76
N ILE A 242 4.69 0.84 -4.99
CA ILE A 242 5.05 1.05 -3.59
C ILE A 242 3.79 0.86 -2.73
N LEU A 243 3.84 -0.13 -1.84
CA LEU A 243 2.84 -0.38 -0.79
C LEU A 243 3.46 0.01 0.58
N PRO A 244 3.22 1.23 1.09
CA PRO A 244 3.88 1.65 2.32
C PRO A 244 3.45 0.89 3.56
N SER A 245 2.19 0.43 3.63
CA SER A 245 1.69 -0.37 4.75
C SER A 245 0.84 -1.54 4.28
N MET A 246 1.35 -2.75 4.52
CA MET A 246 0.61 -4.00 4.34
C MET A 246 -0.28 -4.30 5.57
N ASN A 247 0.07 -3.82 6.76
CA ASN A 247 -0.68 -4.02 8.01
C ASN A 247 -1.09 -2.66 8.63
N PRO A 248 -2.02 -1.92 7.99
CA PRO A 248 -2.47 -0.61 8.48
C PRO A 248 -3.18 -0.70 9.85
N ASP A 249 -3.88 -1.81 10.13
CA ASP A 249 -4.58 -2.03 11.39
C ASP A 249 -3.60 -2.18 12.56
N GLY A 250 -2.54 -2.98 12.37
CA GLY A 250 -1.49 -3.16 13.36
C GLY A 250 -0.72 -1.87 13.62
N TYR A 251 -0.55 -1.04 12.59
CA TYR A 251 0.15 0.24 12.71
C TYR A 251 -0.62 1.23 13.60
N GLU A 252 -1.93 1.39 13.39
CA GLU A 252 -2.74 2.30 14.23
C GLU A 252 -2.72 1.86 15.70
N LEU A 253 -2.75 0.55 15.96
CA LEU A 253 -2.59 0.03 17.31
C LEU A 253 -1.21 0.42 17.88
N ALA A 254 -0.13 0.19 17.14
CA ALA A 254 1.22 0.52 17.59
C ALA A 254 1.38 2.03 17.86
N LEU A 255 0.90 2.88 16.95
CA LEU A 255 0.94 4.33 17.07
C LEU A 255 0.16 4.80 18.31
N SER A 256 -1.04 4.26 18.53
CA SER A 256 -1.86 4.62 19.70
C SER A 256 -1.18 4.27 21.03
N GLU A 257 -0.46 3.16 21.12
CA GLU A 257 0.26 2.75 22.33
C GLU A 257 1.47 3.65 22.58
N VAL A 258 2.22 4.01 21.54
CA VAL A 258 3.36 4.95 21.64
C VAL A 258 2.89 6.33 22.11
N LEU A 259 1.80 6.85 21.53
CA LEU A 259 1.23 8.16 21.91
C LEU A 259 0.64 8.16 23.33
N ARG A 260 0.12 7.02 23.81
CA ARG A 260 -0.34 6.90 25.22
C ARG A 260 0.83 6.79 26.20
N GLY A 261 1.93 6.18 25.78
CA GLY A 261 3.15 6.03 26.59
C GLY A 261 3.85 7.36 26.85
N SER A 262 3.82 8.30 25.90
CA SER A 262 4.43 9.63 26.03
C SER A 262 3.76 10.54 27.07
N ASP A 263 2.51 10.27 27.43
CA ASP A 263 1.75 11.04 28.44
C ASP A 263 2.02 10.57 29.89
N SER A 264 2.72 9.45 30.09
CA SER A 264 3.08 8.94 31.41
C SER A 264 4.55 9.18 31.72
N GLU A 265 4.85 10.21 32.51
CA GLU A 265 6.20 10.68 32.90
C GLU A 265 7.05 9.64 33.67
N TYR A 266 6.54 8.44 33.92
CA TYR A 266 7.25 7.34 34.59
C TYR A 266 6.77 5.99 34.08
N ASN A 267 7.31 5.47 32.97
CA ASN A 267 7.31 4.04 32.68
C ASN A 267 8.43 3.68 31.69
N GLU A 268 9.48 3.02 32.18
CA GLU A 268 10.46 2.29 31.34
C GLU A 268 9.79 1.18 30.50
N ASP A 269 8.52 0.86 30.78
CA ASP A 269 7.70 -0.13 30.07
C ASP A 269 7.15 0.37 28.71
N ALA A 270 7.11 1.68 28.44
CA ALA A 270 6.59 2.24 27.17
C ALA A 270 7.49 1.91 25.95
N VAL A 271 8.79 1.76 26.18
CA VAL A 271 9.76 1.32 25.15
C VAL A 271 9.60 -0.19 24.85
N TYR A 272 9.14 -0.98 25.83
CA TYR A 272 8.85 -2.41 25.65
C TYR A 272 7.50 -2.68 24.96
N THR A 273 6.50 -1.81 25.12
CA THR A 273 5.19 -1.96 24.44
C THR A 273 5.30 -1.68 22.93
N GLY A 274 6.05 -0.66 22.51
CA GLY A 274 6.31 -0.37 21.08
C GLY A 274 7.03 -1.52 20.33
N GLN A 275 7.80 -2.35 21.04
CA GLN A 275 8.50 -3.51 20.45
C GLN A 275 7.59 -4.70 20.12
N THR A 276 6.37 -4.76 20.69
CA THR A 276 5.49 -5.94 20.57
C THR A 276 4.04 -5.63 20.20
N ALA A 277 3.47 -4.52 20.66
CA ALA A 277 2.11 -4.10 20.33
C ALA A 277 2.02 -3.72 18.84
N GLY A 278 0.93 -4.09 18.16
CA GLY A 278 0.70 -3.77 16.74
C GLY A 278 1.51 -4.58 15.71
N ARG A 279 2.32 -5.56 16.14
CA ARG A 279 3.03 -6.47 15.21
C ARG A 279 2.07 -7.27 14.32
N TYR A 280 1.07 -7.89 14.93
CA TYR A 280 0.09 -8.76 14.27
C TYR A 280 -0.99 -7.92 13.57
N ASN A 281 -1.74 -8.51 12.64
CA ASN A 281 -2.94 -7.83 12.12
C ASN A 281 -4.07 -7.79 13.18
N ALA A 282 -5.19 -7.13 12.89
CA ALA A 282 -6.33 -7.04 13.81
C ALA A 282 -6.95 -8.40 14.20
N GLN A 283 -6.65 -9.47 13.46
CA GLN A 283 -7.05 -10.84 13.79
C GLN A 283 -6.02 -11.61 14.62
N ASN A 284 -4.98 -10.93 15.10
CA ASN A 284 -3.81 -11.46 15.80
C ASN A 284 -3.05 -12.53 14.99
N ILE A 285 -2.94 -12.33 13.67
CA ILE A 285 -2.19 -13.19 12.74
C ILE A 285 -0.89 -12.50 12.37
N ASP A 286 0.22 -13.24 12.43
CA ASP A 286 1.52 -12.75 11.92
C ASP A 286 1.49 -12.93 10.40
N LEU A 287 1.42 -11.81 9.67
CA LEU A 287 1.30 -11.82 8.22
C LEU A 287 2.52 -12.47 7.56
N ASN A 288 3.71 -12.37 8.15
CA ASN A 288 4.93 -13.02 7.66
C ASN A 288 5.06 -14.48 8.11
N ARG A 289 3.98 -15.08 8.64
CA ARG A 289 3.81 -16.53 8.87
C ARG A 289 2.53 -17.06 8.21
N ASN A 290 1.83 -16.22 7.43
CA ASN A 290 0.52 -16.52 6.91
C ASN A 290 0.51 -16.89 5.41
N PHE A 291 1.64 -16.75 4.70
CA PHE A 291 1.74 -17.20 3.32
C PHE A 291 1.84 -18.73 3.21
N PRO A 292 1.51 -19.33 2.04
CA PRO A 292 1.70 -20.76 1.82
C PRO A 292 3.16 -21.17 2.01
N ASP A 293 3.41 -22.17 2.86
CA ASP A 293 4.73 -22.77 3.03
C ASP A 293 5.08 -23.65 1.83
N LEU A 294 5.55 -23.03 0.75
CA LEU A 294 6.00 -23.72 -0.48
C LEU A 294 7.40 -24.31 -0.32
N THR A 295 8.21 -23.79 0.59
CA THR A 295 9.59 -24.23 0.82
C THR A 295 9.62 -25.66 1.36
N SER A 296 8.70 -26.01 2.28
CA SER A 296 8.50 -27.40 2.71
C SER A 296 8.16 -28.34 1.55
N TYR A 297 7.35 -27.90 0.57
CA TYR A 297 7.03 -28.70 -0.61
C TYR A 297 8.28 -28.97 -1.44
N VAL A 298 9.10 -27.94 -1.69
CA VAL A 298 10.37 -28.07 -2.41
C VAL A 298 11.28 -29.09 -1.72
N TYR A 299 11.45 -28.99 -0.39
CA TYR A 299 12.33 -29.90 0.34
C TYR A 299 11.85 -31.36 0.31
N ASN A 300 10.55 -31.58 0.37
CA ASN A 300 9.94 -32.91 0.30
C ASN A 300 9.98 -33.50 -1.11
N GLN A 301 9.76 -32.69 -2.15
CA GLN A 301 9.56 -33.17 -3.52
C GLN A 301 10.78 -33.08 -4.44
N ARG A 302 11.90 -32.48 -4.00
CA ARG A 302 13.15 -32.35 -4.80
C ARG A 302 13.73 -33.65 -5.37
N ARG A 303 13.35 -34.82 -4.85
CA ARG A 303 13.84 -36.13 -5.32
C ARG A 303 13.08 -36.62 -6.55
N LEU A 304 11.96 -36.00 -6.89
CA LEU A 304 11.18 -36.30 -8.08
C LEU A 304 11.83 -35.65 -9.30
N LYS A 305 12.14 -36.46 -10.33
CA LYS A 305 12.87 -36.01 -11.54
C LYS A 305 12.16 -34.88 -12.31
N HIS A 306 10.84 -34.73 -12.19
CA HIS A 306 10.03 -33.78 -12.96
C HIS A 306 9.39 -32.68 -12.10
N PHE A 307 9.79 -32.53 -10.83
CA PHE A 307 9.26 -31.47 -9.98
C PHE A 307 9.88 -30.12 -10.35
N ARG A 308 9.03 -29.12 -10.63
CA ARG A 308 9.44 -27.73 -10.86
C ARG A 308 9.54 -27.00 -9.53
N ASN A 309 10.65 -26.30 -9.33
CA ASN A 309 10.89 -25.46 -8.13
C ASN A 309 10.47 -24.01 -8.37
N ASP A 310 9.63 -23.77 -9.37
CA ASP A 310 9.15 -22.47 -9.81
C ASP A 310 7.66 -22.59 -10.12
N HIS A 311 6.90 -21.51 -9.92
CA HIS A 311 5.44 -21.47 -10.12
C HIS A 311 4.70 -22.61 -9.42
N ILE A 312 5.09 -22.91 -8.17
CA ILE A 312 4.49 -24.00 -7.39
C ILE A 312 3.04 -23.61 -7.06
N PRO A 313 2.03 -24.43 -7.41
CA PRO A 313 0.64 -24.12 -7.11
C PRO A 313 0.39 -24.07 -5.60
N ILE A 314 -0.57 -23.26 -5.17
CA ILE A 314 -0.93 -23.14 -3.76
C ILE A 314 -1.63 -24.43 -3.33
N PRO A 315 -1.12 -25.14 -2.31
CA PRO A 315 -1.72 -26.41 -1.90
C PRO A 315 -3.14 -26.22 -1.35
N HIS A 316 -4.08 -27.10 -1.69
CA HIS A 316 -5.46 -27.04 -1.18
C HIS A 316 -5.54 -26.97 0.35
N SER A 317 -4.60 -27.61 1.05
CA SER A 317 -4.55 -27.60 2.52
C SER A 317 -4.30 -26.21 3.12
N TYR A 318 -3.70 -25.29 2.36
CA TYR A 318 -3.49 -23.90 2.78
C TYR A 318 -4.81 -23.19 3.04
N TRP A 319 -5.75 -23.35 2.11
CA TRP A 319 -7.08 -22.72 2.16
C TRP A 319 -7.99 -23.26 3.27
N LEU A 320 -7.63 -24.40 3.88
CA LEU A 320 -8.30 -24.91 5.08
C LEU A 320 -7.88 -24.14 6.35
N GLY A 321 -6.78 -23.38 6.28
CA GLY A 321 -6.30 -22.52 7.36
C GLY A 321 -6.94 -21.14 7.37
N LYS A 322 -6.61 -20.33 8.38
CA LYS A 322 -7.04 -18.93 8.48
C LYS A 322 -6.11 -18.05 7.64
N VAL A 323 -6.61 -17.57 6.50
CA VAL A 323 -5.90 -16.62 5.63
C VAL A 323 -6.34 -15.20 5.99
N ALA A 324 -5.38 -14.34 6.32
CA ALA A 324 -5.64 -12.95 6.60
C ALA A 324 -6.04 -12.19 5.32
N PRO A 325 -6.96 -11.21 5.38
CA PRO A 325 -7.38 -10.46 4.20
C PRO A 325 -6.22 -9.71 3.54
N GLU A 326 -5.26 -9.22 4.32
CA GLU A 326 -4.04 -8.57 3.85
C GLU A 326 -3.17 -9.54 3.04
N THR A 327 -2.91 -10.74 3.58
CA THR A 327 -2.17 -11.81 2.89
C THR A 327 -2.85 -12.19 1.58
N TYR A 328 -4.18 -12.36 1.58
CA TYR A 328 -4.92 -12.70 0.38
C TYR A 328 -4.83 -11.60 -0.70
N ALA A 329 -4.97 -10.33 -0.29
CA ALA A 329 -4.84 -9.18 -1.18
C ALA A 329 -3.45 -9.13 -1.83
N VAL A 330 -2.39 -9.30 -1.03
CA VAL A 330 -1.00 -9.31 -1.53
C VAL A 330 -0.72 -10.51 -2.42
N MET A 331 -1.17 -11.71 -2.09
CA MET A 331 -1.02 -12.89 -2.96
C MET A 331 -1.69 -12.69 -4.32
N LYS A 332 -2.90 -12.10 -4.32
CA LYS A 332 -3.63 -11.78 -5.55
C LYS A 332 -2.89 -10.72 -6.37
N TRP A 333 -2.34 -9.70 -5.70
CA TRP A 333 -1.57 -8.64 -6.32
C TRP A 333 -0.27 -9.17 -6.95
N ILE A 334 0.50 -9.99 -6.22
CA ILE A 334 1.72 -10.66 -6.69
C ILE A 334 1.48 -11.46 -7.98
N ARG A 335 0.30 -12.09 -8.13
CA ARG A 335 -0.06 -12.81 -9.36
C ARG A 335 -0.55 -11.95 -10.51
N SER A 336 -1.03 -10.73 -10.22
CA SER A 336 -1.70 -9.88 -11.19
C SER A 336 -0.75 -9.11 -12.10
N ILE A 337 0.49 -8.89 -11.65
CA ILE A 337 1.52 -8.11 -12.32
C ILE A 337 2.77 -8.99 -12.44
N PRO A 338 3.50 -8.97 -13.57
CA PRO A 338 4.70 -9.79 -13.77
C PRO A 338 5.92 -9.22 -13.01
N PHE A 339 5.83 -9.13 -11.68
CA PHE A 339 6.89 -8.64 -10.82
C PHE A 339 8.20 -9.42 -11.00
N VAL A 340 9.29 -8.67 -11.15
CA VAL A 340 10.64 -9.20 -11.37
C VAL A 340 11.46 -9.13 -10.08
N LEU A 341 11.41 -7.99 -9.39
CA LEU A 341 12.22 -7.71 -8.20
C LEU A 341 11.35 -7.09 -7.10
N SER A 342 11.71 -7.35 -5.85
CA SER A 342 11.00 -6.84 -4.67
C SER A 342 11.87 -6.71 -3.44
N ALA A 343 11.49 -5.81 -2.54
CA ALA A 343 11.95 -5.82 -1.16
C ALA A 343 10.79 -5.59 -0.18
N SER A 344 10.81 -6.33 0.93
CA SER A 344 9.95 -6.10 2.09
C SER A 344 10.76 -5.44 3.21
N PHE A 345 10.26 -4.34 3.77
CA PHE A 345 10.95 -3.55 4.79
C PHE A 345 10.42 -3.84 6.19
N HIS A 346 11.36 -4.08 7.10
CA HIS A 346 11.16 -4.55 8.46
C HIS A 346 12.00 -3.75 9.46
N GLY A 347 11.74 -3.97 10.74
CA GLY A 347 12.51 -3.42 11.84
C GLY A 347 12.73 -4.45 12.95
N GLY A 348 13.83 -4.30 13.68
CA GLY A 348 14.24 -5.16 14.78
C GLY A 348 15.71 -5.61 14.70
N ASP A 349 16.36 -5.39 13.57
CA ASP A 349 17.80 -5.61 13.37
C ASP A 349 18.30 -4.69 12.22
N LEU A 350 19.58 -4.75 11.86
CA LEU A 350 20.14 -3.99 10.74
C LEU A 350 20.90 -4.92 9.78
N VAL A 351 20.17 -5.51 8.84
CA VAL A 351 20.68 -6.54 7.92
C VAL A 351 19.74 -6.74 6.72
N VAL A 352 20.30 -7.16 5.59
CA VAL A 352 19.49 -7.70 4.49
C VAL A 352 19.44 -9.22 4.56
N SER A 353 18.24 -9.76 4.80
CA SER A 353 17.95 -11.19 4.75
C SER A 353 17.50 -11.60 3.35
N TYR A 354 18.02 -12.72 2.84
CA TYR A 354 17.63 -13.28 1.55
C TYR A 354 17.21 -14.76 1.63
N PRO A 355 16.34 -15.23 0.72
CA PRO A 355 15.84 -16.60 0.70
C PRO A 355 16.94 -17.69 0.67
N TYR A 356 16.65 -18.92 1.10
CA TYR A 356 15.38 -19.31 1.73
C TYR A 356 15.32 -18.92 3.20
N ASP A 357 14.10 -18.62 3.65
CA ASP A 357 13.79 -18.31 5.05
C ASP A 357 13.55 -19.58 5.90
N LEU A 358 13.14 -20.70 5.28
CA LEU A 358 12.95 -21.97 5.97
C LEU A 358 14.21 -22.85 5.92
N SER A 359 14.69 -23.29 7.08
CA SER A 359 15.78 -24.27 7.18
C SER A 359 15.37 -25.61 6.60
N LYS A 360 16.27 -26.20 5.80
CA LYS A 360 16.09 -27.53 5.23
C LYS A 360 16.17 -28.65 6.26
N HIS A 361 16.86 -28.44 7.37
CA HIS A 361 17.07 -29.47 8.37
C HIS A 361 16.02 -29.35 9.48
N PRO A 362 15.16 -30.35 9.71
CA PRO A 362 14.05 -30.25 10.68
C PRO A 362 14.50 -29.99 12.13
N LEU A 363 15.74 -30.35 12.46
CA LEU A 363 16.32 -30.23 13.80
C LEU A 363 17.28 -29.04 13.94
N GLU A 364 17.80 -28.49 12.84
CA GLU A 364 18.69 -27.32 12.88
C GLU A 364 17.90 -26.10 12.45
N LYS A 365 17.37 -25.38 13.44
CA LYS A 365 16.53 -24.21 13.19
C LYS A 365 17.28 -23.04 12.56
N ASN A 366 18.62 -23.00 12.63
CA ASN A 366 19.45 -21.91 12.14
C ASN A 366 20.53 -22.45 11.18
N ALA A 367 20.10 -23.14 10.13
CA ALA A 367 21.00 -23.73 9.13
C ALA A 367 20.88 -23.00 7.79
N PHE A 368 22.03 -22.80 7.14
CA PHE A 368 22.10 -22.19 5.81
C PHE A 368 21.27 -22.98 4.80
N SER A 369 20.36 -22.28 4.11
CA SER A 369 19.46 -22.88 3.13
C SER A 369 19.46 -22.12 1.80
N PRO A 370 20.36 -22.48 0.85
CA PRO A 370 20.54 -21.71 -0.37
C PRO A 370 19.42 -21.95 -1.37
N THR A 371 19.07 -20.91 -2.12
CA THR A 371 18.26 -21.04 -3.33
C THR A 371 19.08 -21.52 -4.53
N PRO A 372 18.44 -22.01 -5.60
CA PRO A 372 19.12 -22.22 -6.88
C PRO A 372 19.81 -20.95 -7.44
N ASP A 373 19.28 -19.77 -7.09
CA ASP A 373 19.77 -18.44 -7.49
C ASP A 373 20.58 -17.73 -6.39
N GLU A 374 21.22 -18.49 -5.50
CA GLU A 374 22.00 -18.00 -4.35
C GLU A 374 22.93 -16.82 -4.69
N GLN A 375 23.66 -16.92 -5.80
CA GLN A 375 24.60 -15.88 -6.21
C GLN A 375 23.89 -14.55 -6.57
N VAL A 376 22.70 -14.63 -7.17
CA VAL A 376 21.89 -13.46 -7.53
C VAL A 376 21.34 -12.82 -6.26
N PHE A 377 20.74 -13.60 -5.36
CA PHE A 377 20.23 -13.09 -4.08
C PHE A 377 21.30 -12.45 -3.22
N ARG A 378 22.46 -13.08 -3.10
CA ARG A 378 23.60 -12.50 -2.36
C ARG A 378 24.09 -11.20 -3.00
N GLN A 379 24.08 -11.09 -4.33
CA GLN A 379 24.44 -9.85 -5.02
C GLN A 379 23.40 -8.74 -4.77
N LEU A 380 22.11 -9.05 -4.89
CA LEU A 380 21.00 -8.13 -4.62
C LEU A 380 21.03 -7.63 -3.17
N ALA A 381 21.23 -8.53 -2.20
CA ALA A 381 21.33 -8.17 -0.79
C ALA A 381 22.52 -7.24 -0.51
N LYS A 382 23.69 -7.55 -1.11
CA LYS A 382 24.88 -6.70 -1.01
C LYS A 382 24.70 -5.33 -1.68
N MET A 383 23.95 -5.24 -2.78
CA MET A 383 23.68 -3.96 -3.45
C MET A 383 22.96 -2.99 -2.51
N TYR A 384 21.94 -3.47 -1.79
CA TYR A 384 21.26 -2.65 -0.79
C TYR A 384 22.18 -2.36 0.40
N ALA A 385 22.78 -3.39 1.01
CA ALA A 385 23.58 -3.25 2.22
C ALA A 385 24.81 -2.34 2.06
N ASN A 386 25.47 -2.37 0.89
CA ASN A 386 26.64 -1.54 0.60
C ASN A 386 26.29 -0.10 0.24
N ALA A 387 25.09 0.14 -0.29
CA ALA A 387 24.59 1.48 -0.61
C ALA A 387 24.00 2.18 0.62
N HIS A 388 23.58 1.41 1.64
CA HIS A 388 23.18 1.93 2.94
C HIS A 388 24.40 2.49 3.68
N ALA A 389 24.21 3.59 4.42
CA ALA A 389 25.31 4.30 5.09
C ALA A 389 26.11 3.44 6.09
N THR A 390 25.43 2.65 6.94
CA THR A 390 26.05 1.89 8.05
C THR A 390 25.90 0.38 7.97
N MET A 391 24.95 -0.17 7.20
CA MET A 391 24.58 -1.59 7.22
C MET A 391 25.74 -2.55 6.85
N SER A 392 26.66 -2.14 5.98
CA SER A 392 27.87 -2.92 5.64
C SER A 392 29.10 -2.57 6.50
N SER A 393 29.03 -1.52 7.33
CA SER A 393 30.19 -0.99 8.08
C SER A 393 30.59 -1.88 9.27
N SER A 394 31.88 -2.18 9.39
CA SER A 394 32.41 -2.99 10.51
C SER A 394 32.60 -2.22 11.82
N ASP A 395 32.39 -0.90 11.82
CA ASP A 395 32.85 0.02 12.88
C ASP A 395 31.70 0.75 13.59
N THR A 396 30.51 0.17 13.62
CA THR A 396 29.32 0.75 14.24
C THR A 396 28.84 -0.09 15.41
N ASP A 397 28.47 0.52 16.53
CA ASP A 397 27.71 -0.14 17.58
C ASP A 397 26.38 -0.62 16.98
N ARG A 398 26.27 -1.93 16.77
CA ARG A 398 25.07 -2.57 16.20
C ARG A 398 24.24 -3.18 17.31
N CYS A 399 22.93 -3.14 17.11
CA CYS A 399 21.96 -3.86 17.91
C CYS A 399 21.50 -5.10 17.14
N GLY A 400 21.20 -6.19 17.86
CA GLY A 400 20.86 -7.47 17.24
C GLY A 400 22.09 -8.36 16.92
N GLY A 401 22.03 -9.07 15.80
CA GLY A 401 23.09 -9.99 15.39
C GLY A 401 24.35 -9.28 14.86
N ASN A 402 25.54 -9.82 15.16
CA ASN A 402 26.77 -9.30 14.54
C ASN A 402 26.88 -9.77 13.08
N PHE A 403 26.30 -9.00 12.15
CA PHE A 403 26.34 -9.24 10.70
C PHE A 403 27.41 -8.44 9.95
N ALA A 404 28.25 -7.68 10.67
CA ALA A 404 29.36 -6.93 10.08
C ALA A 404 30.35 -7.86 9.35
N ASP A 405 30.68 -8.99 9.96
CA ASP A 405 31.54 -10.03 9.37
C ASP A 405 30.93 -10.68 8.11
N LYS A 406 29.65 -10.40 7.83
CA LYS A 406 28.90 -10.89 6.67
C LYS A 406 28.48 -9.75 5.72
N GLU A 407 29.14 -8.60 5.81
CA GLU A 407 28.91 -7.42 4.95
C GLU A 407 27.44 -6.94 5.01
N GLY A 408 26.78 -7.04 6.18
CA GLY A 408 25.40 -6.61 6.35
C GLY A 408 24.34 -7.50 5.68
N THR A 409 24.68 -8.75 5.35
CA THR A 409 23.77 -9.69 4.69
C THR A 409 23.68 -11.04 5.41
N VAL A 410 22.54 -11.71 5.31
CA VAL A 410 22.33 -13.04 5.89
C VAL A 410 21.33 -13.88 5.10
N ASN A 411 21.53 -15.19 5.03
CA ASN A 411 20.48 -16.09 4.56
C ASN A 411 19.42 -16.25 5.66
N GLY A 412 18.14 -16.11 5.33
CA GLY A 412 17.05 -16.07 6.33
C GLY A 412 17.04 -17.29 7.25
N ALA A 413 17.09 -18.50 6.67
CA ALA A 413 17.15 -19.73 7.44
C ALA A 413 18.39 -19.87 8.33
N GLN A 414 19.52 -19.27 7.95
CA GLN A 414 20.74 -19.25 8.75
C GLN A 414 20.61 -18.33 9.97
N TRP A 415 19.86 -17.24 9.84
CA TRP A 415 19.60 -16.32 10.94
C TRP A 415 18.59 -16.93 11.92
N TYR A 416 17.36 -17.17 11.44
CA TYR A 416 16.34 -17.91 12.15
C TYR A 416 15.31 -18.47 11.17
N SER A 417 15.03 -19.77 11.26
CA SER A 417 14.10 -20.40 10.32
C SER A 417 12.66 -19.99 10.55
N ILE A 418 11.98 -19.59 9.46
CA ILE A 418 10.56 -19.29 9.44
C ILE A 418 9.87 -20.03 8.30
N LYS A 419 8.59 -20.34 8.48
CA LYS A 419 7.74 -20.94 7.44
C LYS A 419 6.60 -19.99 7.11
N GLY A 420 6.14 -20.00 5.86
CA GLY A 420 5.04 -19.16 5.41
C GLY A 420 5.38 -17.67 5.37
N GLY A 421 6.65 -17.35 5.10
CA GLY A 421 7.10 -15.98 4.85
C GLY A 421 6.78 -15.50 3.43
N MET A 422 6.67 -14.18 3.26
CA MET A 422 6.33 -13.57 1.98
C MET A 422 7.46 -13.69 0.93
N GLY A 423 8.72 -13.59 1.37
CA GLY A 423 9.89 -13.64 0.49
C GLY A 423 10.00 -14.98 -0.26
N ASP A 424 9.95 -16.09 0.48
CA ASP A 424 9.93 -17.44 -0.07
C ASP A 424 8.72 -17.67 -1.00
N PHE A 425 7.54 -17.12 -0.66
CA PHE A 425 6.34 -17.24 -1.50
C PHE A 425 6.52 -16.54 -2.86
N ASN A 426 7.06 -15.32 -2.89
CA ASN A 426 7.33 -14.59 -4.12
C ASN A 426 8.19 -15.42 -5.08
N TYR A 427 9.32 -15.93 -4.57
CA TYR A 427 10.29 -16.68 -5.35
C TYR A 427 9.75 -18.04 -5.81
N LEU A 428 8.99 -18.76 -4.98
CA LEU A 428 8.53 -20.10 -5.32
C LEU A 428 7.22 -20.12 -6.14
N HIS A 429 6.36 -19.13 -5.97
CA HIS A 429 5.06 -19.07 -6.65
C HIS A 429 5.09 -18.24 -7.94
N THR A 430 6.05 -17.32 -8.11
CA THR A 430 6.10 -16.39 -9.26
C THR A 430 7.52 -16.24 -9.82
N ASN A 431 7.72 -15.29 -10.73
CA ASN A 431 9.03 -14.88 -11.22
C ASN A 431 9.78 -13.93 -10.27
N CYS A 432 9.11 -13.41 -9.22
CA CYS A 432 9.60 -12.28 -8.44
C CYS A 432 10.67 -12.70 -7.43
N PHE A 433 11.81 -11.99 -7.45
CA PHE A 433 12.88 -12.14 -6.48
C PHE A 433 12.67 -11.12 -5.37
N GLU A 434 12.39 -11.59 -4.15
CA GLU A 434 12.17 -10.73 -3.00
C GLU A 434 13.25 -10.91 -1.94
N ILE A 435 13.76 -9.79 -1.41
CA ILE A 435 14.62 -9.76 -0.22
C ILE A 435 13.87 -9.10 0.95
N THR A 436 14.35 -9.35 2.16
CA THR A 436 13.84 -8.72 3.39
C THR A 436 14.90 -7.77 3.93
N VAL A 437 14.57 -6.51 4.11
CA VAL A 437 15.48 -5.47 4.60
C VAL A 437 15.06 -5.07 6.01
N GLU A 438 15.92 -5.36 6.99
CA GLU A 438 15.79 -4.89 8.37
C GLU A 438 16.50 -3.54 8.48
N LEU A 439 15.74 -2.48 8.74
CA LEU A 439 16.18 -1.10 8.58
C LEU A 439 16.83 -0.48 9.83
N GLY A 440 16.78 -1.18 10.96
CA GLY A 440 17.18 -0.66 12.24
C GLY A 440 16.54 -1.44 13.39
N CYS A 441 17.13 -1.33 14.57
CA CYS A 441 16.75 -2.17 15.69
C CYS A 441 15.56 -1.64 16.47
N ASP A 442 15.44 -0.32 16.53
CA ASP A 442 14.20 0.26 17.00
C ASP A 442 13.13 0.04 15.93
N LYS A 443 12.10 -0.71 16.30
CA LYS A 443 11.00 -1.03 15.39
C LYS A 443 10.13 0.21 15.17
N PHE A 444 10.05 1.08 16.19
CA PHE A 444 9.25 2.29 16.20
C PHE A 444 10.16 3.47 16.62
N PRO A 445 11.14 3.83 15.79
CA PRO A 445 12.13 4.87 16.10
C PRO A 445 11.47 6.23 16.22
N ALA A 446 11.94 7.06 17.15
CA ALA A 446 11.42 8.41 17.41
C ALA A 446 11.38 9.28 16.13
N GLU A 447 10.47 10.27 16.09
CA GLU A 447 10.29 11.13 14.91
C GLU A 447 11.60 11.85 14.50
N ASP A 448 12.42 12.26 15.47
CA ASP A 448 13.72 12.89 15.24
C ASP A 448 14.71 11.99 14.48
N ASP A 449 14.55 10.66 14.56
CA ASP A 449 15.39 9.68 13.89
C ASP A 449 14.93 9.38 12.45
N LEU A 450 13.68 9.73 12.08
CA LEU A 450 13.12 9.42 10.75
C LEU A 450 13.91 10.08 9.62
N TYR A 451 14.35 11.33 9.79
CA TYR A 451 15.18 12.01 8.79
C TYR A 451 16.53 11.32 8.60
N THR A 452 17.16 10.88 9.69
CA THR A 452 18.40 10.12 9.64
C THR A 452 18.19 8.79 8.92
N GLY A 453 17.14 8.04 9.28
CA GLY A 453 16.75 6.81 8.60
C GLY A 453 16.55 7.00 7.10
N TRP A 454 15.89 8.07 6.67
CA TRP A 454 15.76 8.44 5.26
C TRP A 454 17.10 8.70 4.59
N LYS A 455 17.94 9.53 5.20
CA LYS A 455 19.26 9.88 4.64
C LYS A 455 20.14 8.65 4.46
N GLU A 456 20.10 7.70 5.39
CA GLU A 456 20.89 6.48 5.35
C GLU A 456 20.40 5.46 4.32
N ASN A 457 19.09 5.45 4.02
CA ASN A 457 18.45 4.48 3.13
C ASN A 457 18.19 4.98 1.71
N LYS A 458 18.11 6.29 1.47
CA LYS A 458 17.72 6.85 0.16
C LYS A 458 18.53 6.29 -1.00
N GLU A 459 19.85 6.24 -0.88
CA GLU A 459 20.71 5.71 -1.95
C GLU A 459 20.53 4.20 -2.14
N ALA A 460 20.32 3.44 -1.05
CA ALA A 460 20.06 2.01 -1.10
C ALA A 460 18.73 1.68 -1.78
N LEU A 461 17.67 2.44 -1.46
CA LEU A 461 16.35 2.32 -2.07
C LEU A 461 16.42 2.53 -3.59
N LEU A 462 17.13 3.57 -4.06
CA LEU A 462 17.28 3.84 -5.50
C LEU A 462 18.16 2.79 -6.19
N THR A 463 19.31 2.45 -5.60
CA THR A 463 20.24 1.46 -6.15
C THR A 463 19.58 0.09 -6.31
N PHE A 464 18.73 -0.31 -5.36
CA PHE A 464 18.03 -1.57 -5.44
C PHE A 464 16.93 -1.57 -6.51
N LEU A 465 16.17 -0.48 -6.68
CA LEU A 465 15.23 -0.34 -7.80
C LEU A 465 15.94 -0.48 -9.15
N GLU A 466 17.11 0.17 -9.30
CA GLU A 466 17.93 0.10 -10.52
C GLU A 466 18.44 -1.32 -10.81
N SER A 467 18.63 -2.15 -9.77
CA SER A 467 19.15 -3.52 -9.92
C SER A 467 18.22 -4.45 -10.70
N VAL A 468 16.93 -4.10 -10.89
CA VAL A 468 16.02 -4.88 -11.75
C VAL A 468 16.52 -4.98 -13.20
N HIS A 469 17.36 -4.03 -13.63
CA HIS A 469 17.97 -4.01 -14.96
C HIS A 469 19.23 -4.88 -15.07
N MET A 470 19.50 -5.76 -14.11
CA MET A 470 20.56 -6.77 -14.24
C MET A 470 20.11 -8.00 -15.03
N GLY A 471 21.07 -8.82 -15.48
CA GLY A 471 20.77 -10.08 -16.14
C GLY A 471 20.32 -9.92 -17.60
N ILE A 472 19.24 -10.61 -17.99
CA ILE A 472 18.71 -10.60 -19.35
C ILE A 472 17.21 -10.32 -19.37
N LYS A 473 16.74 -9.73 -20.47
CA LYS A 473 15.32 -9.62 -20.81
C LYS A 473 15.08 -9.87 -22.28
N GLY A 474 13.88 -10.28 -22.67
CA GLY A 474 13.61 -10.65 -24.05
C GLY A 474 12.15 -10.97 -24.31
N ILE A 475 11.85 -11.36 -25.55
CA ILE A 475 10.55 -11.88 -25.99
C ILE A 475 10.74 -13.30 -26.52
N VAL A 476 9.89 -14.21 -26.07
CA VAL A 476 9.70 -15.53 -26.67
C VAL A 476 8.50 -15.44 -27.60
N LYS A 477 8.72 -15.70 -28.89
CA LYS A 477 7.69 -15.61 -29.93
C LYS A 477 7.66 -16.84 -30.83
N ASP A 478 6.57 -17.03 -31.55
CA ASP A 478 6.46 -18.05 -32.60
C ASP A 478 7.08 -17.57 -33.93
N GLU A 479 7.07 -18.43 -34.95
CA GLU A 479 7.58 -18.10 -36.30
C GLU A 479 6.74 -17.01 -37.00
N ASP A 480 5.50 -16.80 -36.56
CA ASP A 480 4.59 -15.78 -37.07
C ASP A 480 4.81 -14.41 -36.40
N GLY A 481 5.68 -14.35 -35.37
CA GLY A 481 6.03 -13.14 -34.63
C GLY A 481 5.17 -12.87 -33.40
N ASN A 482 4.22 -13.75 -33.07
CA ASN A 482 3.33 -13.60 -31.92
C ASN A 482 4.06 -13.99 -30.62
N GLY A 483 3.92 -13.18 -29.57
CA GLY A 483 4.44 -13.49 -28.25
C GLY A 483 3.78 -14.73 -27.64
N ILE A 484 4.57 -15.63 -27.06
CA ILE A 484 4.08 -16.87 -26.44
C ILE A 484 3.99 -16.65 -24.93
N LYS A 485 2.77 -16.55 -24.40
CA LYS A 485 2.50 -16.48 -22.95
C LYS A 485 2.87 -17.78 -22.25
N GLY A 486 3.49 -17.69 -21.07
CA GLY A 486 3.80 -18.86 -20.24
C GLY A 486 4.90 -19.77 -20.79
N ALA A 487 5.68 -19.30 -21.77
CA ALA A 487 6.89 -19.99 -22.20
C ALA A 487 7.91 -20.01 -21.07
N VAL A 488 8.56 -21.16 -20.87
CA VAL A 488 9.54 -21.37 -19.81
C VAL A 488 10.92 -20.98 -20.31
N VAL A 489 11.57 -20.06 -19.60
CA VAL A 489 12.98 -19.70 -19.81
C VAL A 489 13.80 -20.26 -18.66
N SER A 490 14.77 -21.10 -19.00
CA SER A 490 15.62 -21.82 -18.05
C SER A 490 17.10 -21.58 -18.32
N VAL A 491 17.90 -21.58 -17.25
CA VAL A 491 19.34 -21.37 -17.32
C VAL A 491 20.07 -22.63 -16.90
N ARG A 492 20.97 -23.14 -17.74
CA ARG A 492 21.71 -24.37 -17.45
C ARG A 492 22.53 -24.21 -16.17
N GLY A 493 22.29 -25.08 -15.20
CA GLY A 493 22.97 -25.07 -13.90
C GLY A 493 22.15 -24.43 -12.78
N ILE A 494 21.10 -23.67 -13.11
CA ILE A 494 20.19 -23.06 -12.13
C ILE A 494 18.85 -23.79 -12.19
N ARG A 495 18.49 -24.46 -11.10
CA ARG A 495 17.25 -25.26 -10.97
C ARG A 495 16.05 -24.43 -10.49
N HIS A 496 15.81 -23.33 -11.18
CA HIS A 496 14.65 -22.47 -11.00
C HIS A 496 14.44 -21.72 -12.32
N SER A 497 13.29 -21.93 -12.96
CA SER A 497 12.96 -21.33 -14.26
C SER A 497 11.99 -20.17 -14.08
N ILE A 498 11.92 -19.29 -15.07
CA ILE A 498 10.91 -18.22 -15.12
C ILE A 498 9.94 -18.47 -16.27
N THR A 499 8.81 -17.76 -16.26
CA THR A 499 7.82 -17.79 -17.34
C THR A 499 7.65 -16.43 -18.00
N THR A 500 7.25 -16.43 -19.27
CA THR A 500 6.91 -15.20 -20.00
C THR A 500 5.54 -14.66 -19.62
N ALA A 501 5.42 -13.34 -19.61
CA ALA A 501 4.17 -12.62 -19.40
C ALA A 501 3.24 -12.70 -20.63
N LYS A 502 2.12 -11.97 -20.59
CA LYS A 502 1.02 -12.06 -21.57
C LYS A 502 1.49 -11.90 -23.02
N ASN A 503 2.44 -11.01 -23.27
CA ASN A 503 2.93 -10.69 -24.62
C ASN A 503 4.24 -11.41 -24.96
N GLY A 504 4.62 -12.44 -24.18
CA GLY A 504 5.78 -13.28 -24.41
C GLY A 504 7.11 -12.70 -23.90
N ASP A 505 7.09 -11.54 -23.27
CA ASP A 505 8.25 -10.95 -22.64
C ASP A 505 8.62 -11.59 -21.29
N TYR A 506 9.90 -11.51 -20.95
CA TYR A 506 10.45 -12.06 -19.72
C TYR A 506 11.66 -11.26 -19.23
N TRP A 507 11.96 -11.40 -17.93
CA TRP A 507 13.15 -10.86 -17.28
C TRP A 507 13.77 -11.94 -16.40
N ARG A 508 15.08 -12.16 -16.56
CA ARG A 508 15.85 -13.13 -15.78
C ARG A 508 17.07 -12.44 -15.17
N LEU A 509 17.00 -12.19 -13.88
CA LEU A 509 18.13 -11.67 -13.11
C LEU A 509 19.25 -12.73 -13.09
N LEU A 510 20.46 -12.31 -13.44
CA LEU A 510 21.64 -13.17 -13.52
C LEU A 510 22.89 -12.37 -13.15
N THR A 511 23.83 -13.03 -12.49
CA THR A 511 25.15 -12.47 -12.23
C THR A 511 25.98 -12.39 -13.53
N PRO A 512 27.00 -11.51 -13.59
CA PRO A 512 27.94 -11.46 -14.71
C PRO A 512 28.59 -12.81 -15.01
N GLY A 513 28.79 -13.12 -16.28
CA GLY A 513 29.36 -14.40 -16.69
C GLY A 513 28.79 -14.96 -17.99
N ILE A 514 29.07 -16.24 -18.24
CA ILE A 514 28.59 -16.96 -19.43
C ILE A 514 27.47 -17.89 -19.02
N HIS A 515 26.30 -17.70 -19.62
CA HIS A 515 25.09 -18.46 -19.34
C HIS A 515 24.61 -19.19 -20.59
N ILE A 516 24.08 -20.41 -20.42
CA ILE A 516 23.39 -21.14 -21.48
C ILE A 516 21.90 -21.10 -21.14
N VAL A 517 21.16 -20.34 -21.92
CA VAL A 517 19.74 -20.05 -21.69
C VAL A 517 18.92 -20.82 -22.72
N SER A 518 17.82 -21.42 -22.28
CA SER A 518 16.88 -22.10 -23.18
C SER A 518 15.45 -21.68 -22.94
N ALA A 519 14.70 -21.55 -24.03
CA ALA A 519 13.28 -21.25 -24.02
C ALA A 519 12.48 -22.42 -24.61
N SER A 520 11.37 -22.76 -23.98
CA SER A 520 10.47 -23.84 -24.42
C SER A 520 9.02 -23.55 -24.01
N ALA A 521 8.07 -24.00 -24.82
CA ALA A 521 6.65 -23.92 -24.51
C ALA A 521 5.94 -25.19 -25.00
N PRO A 522 4.82 -25.61 -24.37
CA PRO A 522 4.02 -26.74 -24.86
C PRO A 522 3.61 -26.55 -26.33
N GLY A 523 3.85 -27.57 -27.17
CA GLY A 523 3.59 -27.49 -28.61
C GLY A 523 4.67 -26.76 -29.44
N TYR A 524 5.80 -26.41 -28.83
CA TYR A 524 6.92 -25.74 -29.49
C TYR A 524 8.27 -26.43 -29.26
N SER A 525 9.17 -26.33 -30.24
CA SER A 525 10.55 -26.80 -30.14
C SER A 525 11.36 -25.94 -29.17
N ARG A 526 12.22 -26.56 -28.36
CA ARG A 526 13.15 -25.84 -27.48
C ARG A 526 14.24 -25.10 -28.28
N ALA A 527 14.47 -23.82 -27.96
CA ALA A 527 15.59 -23.03 -28.48
C ALA A 527 16.64 -22.80 -27.39
N ILE A 528 17.92 -22.73 -27.76
CA ILE A 528 19.05 -22.57 -26.82
C ILE A 528 19.99 -21.47 -27.33
N LYS A 529 20.44 -20.59 -26.44
CA LYS A 529 21.42 -19.54 -26.73
C LYS A 529 22.50 -19.49 -25.65
N LYS A 530 23.72 -19.18 -26.07
CA LYS A 530 24.83 -18.85 -25.18
C LYS A 530 24.91 -17.33 -25.05
N VAL A 531 24.82 -16.81 -23.82
CA VAL A 531 24.81 -15.38 -23.52
C VAL A 531 26.03 -15.04 -22.68
N HIS A 532 26.66 -13.90 -22.95
CA HIS A 532 27.74 -13.36 -22.14
C HIS A 532 27.31 -12.03 -21.52
N LEU A 533 27.33 -11.97 -20.19
CA LEU A 533 26.97 -10.79 -19.41
C LEU A 533 28.24 -10.14 -18.87
N PRO A 534 28.48 -8.84 -19.15
CA PRO A 534 29.64 -8.12 -18.66
C PRO A 534 29.54 -7.85 -17.15
N ALA A 535 30.66 -7.51 -16.52
CA ALA A 535 30.74 -7.23 -15.08
C ALA A 535 29.92 -6.00 -14.66
N HIS A 536 29.85 -4.99 -15.53
CA HIS A 536 29.09 -3.76 -15.31
C HIS A 536 28.01 -3.64 -16.38
N MET A 537 26.76 -3.75 -15.99
CA MET A 537 25.59 -3.60 -16.86
C MET A 537 24.81 -2.36 -16.43
N GLN A 538 24.54 -1.47 -17.39
CA GLN A 538 23.61 -0.34 -17.18
C GLN A 538 22.17 -0.73 -17.52
N THR A 539 22.00 -1.74 -18.39
CA THR A 539 20.70 -2.25 -18.84
C THR A 539 20.76 -3.75 -19.03
N ALA A 540 19.64 -4.45 -18.84
CA ALA A 540 19.55 -5.88 -19.00
C ALA A 540 19.85 -6.31 -20.45
N GLY A 541 20.58 -7.42 -20.63
CA GLY A 541 20.96 -7.92 -21.93
C GLY A 541 19.75 -8.41 -22.74
N ARG A 542 19.60 -7.97 -23.99
CA ARG A 542 18.49 -8.35 -24.85
C ARG A 542 18.66 -9.75 -25.45
N VAL A 543 17.77 -10.69 -25.12
CA VAL A 543 17.83 -12.09 -25.61
C VAL A 543 16.47 -12.61 -26.05
N ASP A 544 16.16 -12.49 -27.34
CA ASP A 544 14.88 -12.98 -27.88
C ASP A 544 14.95 -14.45 -28.32
N PHE A 545 13.82 -15.17 -28.25
CA PHE A 545 13.70 -16.54 -28.73
C PHE A 545 12.57 -16.65 -29.75
N VAL A 546 12.82 -17.43 -30.81
CA VAL A 546 11.79 -17.82 -31.78
C VAL A 546 11.63 -19.32 -31.66
N LEU A 547 10.43 -19.79 -31.32
CA LEU A 547 10.12 -21.21 -31.16
C LEU A 547 9.29 -21.71 -32.34
N LYS A 548 9.61 -22.91 -32.83
CA LYS A 548 8.89 -23.53 -33.95
C LYS A 548 7.79 -24.43 -33.44
N LYS A 549 6.62 -24.42 -34.07
CA LYS A 549 5.51 -25.32 -33.71
C LYS A 549 5.92 -26.76 -34.01
N VAL A 550 5.72 -27.66 -33.05
CA VAL A 550 5.99 -29.09 -33.20
C VAL A 550 4.80 -29.90 -32.71
N PRO A 551 4.55 -31.10 -33.29
CA PRO A 551 3.50 -31.99 -32.80
C PRO A 551 3.68 -32.26 -31.30
N MET A 552 2.60 -32.12 -30.53
CA MET A 552 2.63 -32.35 -29.09
C MET A 552 2.85 -33.83 -28.78
N ASP A 553 3.78 -34.11 -27.87
CA ASP A 553 3.93 -35.43 -27.25
C ASP A 553 2.78 -35.64 -26.24
N PRO A 554 1.93 -36.68 -26.40
CA PRO A 554 0.74 -36.88 -25.58
C PRO A 554 1.02 -36.97 -24.07
N GLU A 555 2.10 -37.65 -23.65
CA GLU A 555 2.44 -37.85 -22.23
C GLU A 555 2.92 -36.53 -21.57
N MET A 556 3.69 -35.73 -22.31
CA MET A 556 4.15 -34.43 -21.82
C MET A 556 3.02 -33.39 -21.79
N ASN A 557 2.00 -33.57 -22.62
CA ASN A 557 0.84 -32.69 -22.66
C ASN A 557 0.01 -32.84 -21.39
N GLU A 558 -0.34 -34.05 -20.97
CA GLU A 558 -1.17 -34.27 -19.77
C GLU A 558 -0.53 -33.69 -18.50
N ILE A 559 0.78 -33.92 -18.28
CA ILE A 559 1.49 -33.43 -17.09
C ILE A 559 1.56 -31.90 -17.06
N ASN A 560 1.90 -31.27 -18.20
CA ASN A 560 1.97 -29.81 -18.28
C ASN A 560 0.59 -29.17 -18.16
N THR A 561 -0.44 -29.77 -18.76
CA THR A 561 -1.82 -29.27 -18.69
C THR A 561 -2.35 -29.32 -17.26
N LEU A 562 -2.10 -30.41 -16.53
CA LEU A 562 -2.49 -30.56 -15.12
C LEU A 562 -1.72 -29.61 -14.18
N GLN A 563 -0.42 -29.40 -14.42
CA GLN A 563 0.35 -28.44 -13.63
C GLN A 563 -0.08 -26.99 -13.90
N MET A 564 -0.32 -26.64 -15.17
CA MET A 564 -0.80 -25.31 -15.54
C MET A 564 -2.23 -25.07 -15.03
N SER A 565 -3.13 -26.05 -15.13
CA SER A 565 -4.51 -25.91 -14.62
C SER A 565 -4.53 -25.66 -13.11
N ASN A 566 -3.71 -26.40 -12.35
CA ASN A 566 -3.63 -26.24 -10.90
C ASN A 566 -2.97 -24.92 -10.49
N TYR A 567 -2.07 -24.38 -11.31
CA TYR A 567 -1.47 -23.07 -11.07
C TYR A 567 -2.44 -21.93 -11.40
N GLU A 568 -3.19 -22.04 -12.50
CA GLU A 568 -4.20 -21.07 -12.91
C GLU A 568 -5.35 -20.97 -11.90
N GLU A 569 -5.69 -22.06 -11.21
CA GLU A 569 -6.64 -22.08 -10.09
C GLU A 569 -6.04 -21.42 -8.83
N PHE A 570 -6.19 -20.10 -8.71
CA PHE A 570 -5.67 -19.33 -7.56
C PHE A 570 -6.36 -19.69 -6.24
N ASP A 571 -7.69 -19.59 -6.18
CA ASP A 571 -8.50 -19.88 -4.99
C ASP A 571 -9.71 -20.74 -5.40
N PRO A 572 -9.69 -22.06 -5.10
CA PRO A 572 -10.77 -22.97 -5.46
C PRO A 572 -12.08 -22.67 -4.73
N TYR A 573 -12.05 -22.03 -3.56
CA TYR A 573 -13.23 -21.84 -2.71
C TYR A 573 -14.03 -20.58 -3.06
N ASN A 574 -13.38 -19.51 -3.54
CA ASN A 574 -14.10 -18.36 -4.11
C ASN A 574 -14.77 -18.68 -5.46
N ASN A 575 -14.21 -19.61 -6.23
CA ASN A 575 -14.82 -20.04 -7.50
C ASN A 575 -16.14 -20.81 -7.28
N LEU A 576 -16.24 -21.59 -6.20
CA LEU A 576 -17.49 -22.25 -5.77
C LEU A 576 -18.55 -21.26 -5.28
N ALA A 577 -18.16 -20.18 -4.60
CA ALA A 577 -19.10 -19.12 -4.22
C ALA A 577 -19.71 -18.40 -5.44
N ARG A 578 -18.93 -18.22 -6.53
CA ARG A 578 -19.44 -17.69 -7.80
C ARG A 578 -20.35 -18.66 -8.56
N TYR A 579 -20.14 -19.98 -8.44
CA TYR A 579 -20.98 -21.00 -9.08
C TYR A 579 -22.28 -21.26 -8.30
N ASN A 580 -22.24 -21.29 -6.97
CA ASN A 580 -23.42 -21.46 -6.13
C ASN A 580 -24.37 -20.24 -6.17
N MET A 581 -23.88 -19.06 -6.59
CA MET A 581 -24.73 -17.90 -6.89
C MET A 581 -25.42 -17.96 -8.27
N ARG A 582 -25.11 -18.95 -9.14
CA ARG A 582 -25.77 -19.09 -10.45
C ARG A 582 -27.03 -19.96 -10.44
N GLU A 583 -27.28 -20.76 -9.40
CA GLU A 583 -28.43 -21.70 -9.38
C GLU A 583 -29.53 -21.41 -8.35
N VAL A 584 -29.45 -20.31 -7.59
CA VAL A 584 -30.56 -19.90 -6.74
C VAL A 584 -30.91 -18.44 -7.02
N ARG A 585 -31.71 -18.20 -8.08
CA ARG A 585 -32.49 -16.97 -8.22
C ARG A 585 -33.91 -17.21 -7.73
N PRO A 586 -34.28 -16.77 -6.53
CA PRO A 586 -35.56 -16.14 -6.30
C PRO A 586 -35.42 -14.66 -6.62
N ARG A 587 -36.45 -14.08 -7.23
CA ARG A 587 -36.59 -12.63 -7.38
C ARG A 587 -36.60 -12.00 -5.99
N GLU A 588 -35.48 -11.47 -5.54
CA GLU A 588 -35.44 -10.53 -4.42
C GLU A 588 -34.91 -9.19 -4.93
N GLN A 589 -35.71 -8.16 -4.68
CA GLN A 589 -35.49 -6.78 -5.06
C GLN A 589 -34.13 -6.29 -4.60
N GLU A 590 -33.49 -5.44 -5.42
CA GLU A 590 -32.30 -4.66 -5.07
C GLU A 590 -32.46 -4.03 -3.67
N ARG A 591 -31.88 -4.64 -2.65
CA ARG A 591 -31.56 -3.95 -1.40
C ARG A 591 -30.31 -3.12 -1.68
N GLN A 592 -30.50 -1.85 -1.99
CA GLN A 592 -29.44 -0.83 -1.90
C GLN A 592 -28.78 -0.98 -0.52
N GLN A 593 -27.50 -1.35 -0.49
CA GLN A 593 -26.71 -1.30 0.73
C GLN A 593 -26.59 0.17 1.13
N LYS A 594 -27.10 0.52 2.31
CA LYS A 594 -27.05 1.89 2.81
C LYS A 594 -25.62 2.23 3.27
N PRO A 595 -25.14 3.47 3.09
CA PRO A 595 -23.79 3.88 3.49
C PRO A 595 -23.49 3.60 4.97
N TRP A 596 -22.21 3.42 5.32
CA TRP A 596 -21.76 3.03 6.67
C TRP A 596 -22.23 4.02 7.76
N TRP A 597 -22.30 5.31 7.46
CA TRP A 597 -22.77 6.35 8.38
C TRP A 597 -24.28 6.28 8.67
N TRP A 598 -25.05 5.51 7.88
CA TRP A 598 -26.49 5.34 8.08
C TRP A 598 -26.82 4.74 9.45
N SER A 599 -25.92 3.91 10.01
CA SER A 599 -26.08 3.29 11.32
C SER A 599 -26.20 4.32 12.45
N TYR A 600 -25.44 5.41 12.42
CA TYR A 600 -25.45 6.49 13.43
C TYR A 600 -26.84 7.13 13.57
N PHE A 601 -27.58 7.27 12.47
CA PHE A 601 -28.92 7.85 12.49
C PHE A 601 -29.99 6.84 12.93
N THR A 602 -29.82 5.57 12.57
CA THR A 602 -30.78 4.51 12.92
C THR A 602 -30.71 4.03 14.37
N GLN A 603 -29.55 4.15 15.03
CA GLN A 603 -29.37 3.69 16.41
C GLN A 603 -29.85 4.71 17.45
N LEU A 604 -29.84 6.01 17.13
CA LEU A 604 -30.02 7.07 18.13
C LEU A 604 -31.43 7.67 18.17
N ASN A 605 -32.19 7.72 17.06
CA ASN A 605 -33.38 8.57 17.04
C ASN A 605 -34.64 8.00 16.33
N ASN A 606 -34.62 6.75 15.87
CA ASN A 606 -35.76 6.09 15.15
C ASN A 606 -36.30 6.86 13.93
N GLN A 607 -35.66 7.96 13.52
CA GLN A 607 -35.96 8.75 12.34
C GLN A 607 -34.92 8.44 11.27
N ASN A 608 -35.40 8.16 10.05
CA ASN A 608 -34.58 7.76 8.91
C ASN A 608 -34.39 8.95 7.97
N PRO A 609 -33.28 9.71 8.04
CA PRO A 609 -33.05 10.88 7.18
C PRO A 609 -32.71 10.46 5.74
N SER A 610 -33.71 9.98 5.01
CA SER A 610 -33.54 9.52 3.62
C SER A 610 -33.00 10.59 2.67
N TRP A 611 -33.17 11.87 3.01
CA TRP A 611 -32.59 13.01 2.30
C TRP A 611 -31.06 13.08 2.37
N LEU A 612 -30.40 12.36 3.30
CA LEU A 612 -28.94 12.23 3.33
C LEU A 612 -28.42 11.21 2.30
N LEU A 613 -29.27 10.31 1.81
CA LEU A 613 -28.89 9.35 0.78
C LEU A 613 -28.91 10.06 -0.58
N ARG A 614 -27.79 10.00 -1.31
CA ARG A 614 -27.79 10.33 -2.73
C ARG A 614 -28.56 9.23 -3.48
N ASN A 615 -29.50 9.62 -4.33
CA ASN A 615 -30.25 8.71 -5.21
C ASN A 615 -29.39 8.20 -6.36
#